data_AF-A0A970TF07-F1
#
_entry.id   AF-A0A970TF07-F1
#
_cell.length_a   1.000
_cell.length_b   1.000
_cell.length_c   1.000
_cell.angle_alpha   90.00
_cell.angle_beta   90.00
_cell.angle_gamma   90.00
#
_symmetry.space_group_name_H-M   'P 1'
#
loop_
_entity.id
_entity.type
_entity.pdbx_description
1 polymer ?
#
loop_
_entity_poly.entity_id
_entity_poly.type
_entity_poly.pdbx_seq_one_letter_code
_entity_poly.pdbx_strand_id
1 'polypeptide(L)' 'MKPEQPENAAEVKLDPSERQRCEVWTRVMGYYRPISMWNAGKQSEYHDRRAFLEPPAAYQSHSGQKKLGL' A
#
# COMPACT_ATOMS: atom_id res chain seq x y z
N MET A 1 24.83 -18.07 15.79
CA MET A 1 23.75 -18.48 14.87
C MET A 1 23.41 -17.28 14.02
N LYS A 2 23.68 -17.33 12.72
CA LYS A 2 23.35 -16.23 11.79
C LYS A 2 21.84 -16.25 11.57
N PRO A 3 21.12 -15.11 11.59
CA PRO A 3 19.73 -15.09 11.16
C PRO A 3 19.70 -15.35 9.65
N GLU A 4 19.11 -16.46 9.24
CA GLU A 4 18.74 -16.70 7.84
C GLU A 4 17.74 -15.63 7.43
N GLN A 5 18.15 -14.81 6.46
CA GLN A 5 17.23 -13.91 5.77
C GLN A 5 16.32 -14.77 4.89
N PRO A 6 15.00 -14.48 4.80
CA PRO A 6 14.14 -15.22 3.89
C PRO A 6 14.68 -15.03 2.48
N GLU A 7 15.02 -16.14 1.82
CA GLU A 7 15.52 -16.13 0.45
C GLU A 7 14.61 -15.25 -0.43
N ASN A 8 15.25 -14.34 -1.16
CA ASN A 8 14.60 -13.45 -2.11
C ASN A 8 13.55 -14.23 -2.92
N ALA A 9 12.27 -13.89 -2.73
CA ALA A 9 11.25 -14.16 -3.73
C ALA A 9 11.71 -13.46 -5.00
N ALA A 10 12.28 -14.23 -5.93
CA ALA A 10 12.73 -13.71 -7.22
C ALA A 10 11.60 -12.88 -7.83
N GLU A 11 11.89 -11.64 -8.21
CA GLU A 11 10.92 -10.73 -8.81
C GLU A 11 10.37 -11.36 -10.11
N VAL A 12 9.17 -11.94 -10.05
CA VAL A 12 8.54 -12.59 -11.21
C VAL A 12 8.09 -11.49 -12.18
N LYS A 13 8.90 -11.24 -13.23
CA LYS A 13 8.55 -10.33 -14.32
C LYS A 13 7.67 -11.04 -15.35
N LEU A 14 6.37 -10.77 -15.32
CA LEU A 14 5.38 -11.25 -16.30
C LEU A 14 5.28 -10.30 -17.50
N ASP A 15 5.18 -10.86 -18.70
CA ASP A 15 4.84 -10.13 -19.92
C ASP A 15 3.42 -9.54 -19.80
N PRO A 16 3.11 -8.37 -20.40
CA PRO A 16 1.77 -7.79 -20.34
C PRO A 16 0.64 -8.73 -20.81
N SER A 17 0.91 -9.63 -21.76
CA SER A 17 -0.09 -10.58 -22.28
C SER A 17 -0.46 -11.68 -21.27
N GLU A 18 0.42 -11.97 -20.32
CA GLU A 18 0.23 -12.98 -19.27
C GLU A 18 -0.49 -12.41 -18.05
N ARG A 19 -0.72 -11.09 -18.00
CA ARG A 19 -1.31 -10.41 -16.84
C ARG A 19 -2.84 -10.49 -16.88
N GLN A 20 -3.42 -10.95 -15.78
CA GLN A 20 -4.86 -10.84 -15.54
C GLN A 20 -5.21 -9.48 -14.93
N ARG A 21 -6.28 -8.83 -15.43
CA ARG A 21 -6.80 -7.61 -14.81
C ARG A 21 -7.39 -7.93 -13.44
N CYS A 22 -6.86 -7.31 -12.39
CA CYS A 22 -7.43 -7.34 -11.05
C CYS A 22 -8.43 -6.21 -10.89
N GLU A 23 -9.56 -6.50 -10.26
CA GLU A 23 -10.47 -5.46 -9.81
C GLU A 23 -10.15 -5.06 -8.37
N VAL A 24 -10.00 -3.77 -8.14
CA VAL A 24 -9.70 -3.22 -6.81
C VAL A 24 -11.00 -2.76 -6.17
N TRP A 25 -11.25 -3.23 -4.95
CA TRP A 25 -12.45 -2.94 -4.19
C TRP A 25 -12.10 -2.15 -2.93
N THR A 26 -13.00 -1.26 -2.52
CA THR A 26 -12.76 -0.35 -1.40
C THR A 26 -14.04 -0.10 -0.62
N ARG A 27 -13.87 0.16 0.69
CA ARG A 27 -14.98 0.35 1.62
C ARG A 27 -15.48 1.79 1.57
N VAL A 28 -16.76 1.96 1.24
CA VAL A 28 -17.46 3.25 1.23
C VAL A 28 -18.64 3.16 2.18
N MET A 29 -18.61 3.95 3.26
CA MET A 29 -19.73 4.10 4.22
C MET A 29 -20.37 2.78 4.68
N GLY A 30 -19.59 1.71 4.79
CA GLY A 30 -20.05 0.42 5.33
C GLY A 30 -20.09 -0.75 4.35
N TYR A 31 -20.03 -0.53 3.03
CA TYR A 31 -20.03 -1.61 2.03
C TYR A 31 -18.85 -1.52 1.06
N TYR A 32 -18.59 -2.60 0.32
CA TYR A 32 -17.53 -2.63 -0.71
C TYR A 32 -18.08 -2.22 -2.07
N ARG A 33 -17.35 -1.34 -2.75
CA ARG A 33 -17.62 -0.90 -4.12
C ARG A 33 -16.34 -1.02 -4.94
N PRO A 34 -16.41 -1.50 -6.19
CA PRO A 34 -15.22 -1.53 -7.03
C PRO A 34 -14.83 -0.10 -7.43
N ILE A 35 -13.52 0.14 -7.51
CA ILE A 35 -12.96 1.44 -7.89
C ILE A 35 -13.31 1.79 -9.34
N SER A 36 -13.45 0.77 -10.20
CA SER A 36 -13.87 0.91 -11.60
C SER A 36 -15.18 1.68 -11.77
N MET A 37 -16.06 1.65 -10.77
CA MET A 37 -17.38 2.30 -10.80
C MET A 37 -17.38 3.73 -10.24
N TRP A 38 -16.24 4.29 -9.83
CA TRP A 38 -16.21 5.62 -9.20
C TRP A 38 -16.52 6.75 -10.19
N ASN A 39 -17.47 7.61 -9.82
CA ASN A 39 -17.74 8.84 -10.55
C ASN A 39 -16.77 9.96 -10.12
N ALA A 40 -16.73 11.07 -10.86
CA ALA A 40 -15.84 12.19 -10.60
C ALA A 40 -15.96 12.74 -9.16
N GLY A 41 -17.19 12.87 -8.64
CA GLY A 41 -17.41 13.35 -7.26
C GLY A 41 -16.82 12.42 -6.20
N LYS A 42 -16.92 11.09 -6.40
CA LYS A 42 -16.32 10.12 -5.47
C LYS A 42 -14.79 10.12 -5.52
N GLN A 43 -14.22 10.33 -6.71
CA GLN A 43 -12.77 10.47 -6.86
C GLN A 43 -12.27 11.71 -6.11
N SER A 44 -12.92 12.87 -6.30
CA SER A 44 -12.59 14.09 -5.56
C SER A 44 -12.68 13.88 -4.05
N GLU A 45 -13.80 13.34 -3.56
CA GLU A 45 -13.98 13.06 -2.13
C GLU A 45 -12.90 12.14 -1.58
N TYR A 46 -12.48 11.12 -2.34
CA TYR A 46 -11.40 10.22 -1.92
C TYR A 46 -10.05 10.93 -1.86
N HIS A 47 -9.75 11.82 -2.81
CA HIS A 47 -8.51 12.62 -2.80
C HIS A 47 -8.42 13.57 -1.60
N ASP A 48 -9.57 14.05 -1.13
CA ASP A 48 -9.64 14.92 0.04
C ASP A 48 -9.50 14.16 1.38
N ARG A 49 -9.52 12.81 1.36
CA ARG A 49 -9.37 11.99 2.57
C ARG A 49 -7.95 12.08 3.12
N ARG A 50 -7.85 12.28 4.43
CA ARG A 50 -6.58 12.16 5.16
C ARG A 50 -6.45 10.75 5.71
N ALA A 51 -5.50 9.99 5.16
CA ALA A 51 -5.14 8.69 5.71
C ALA A 51 -4.45 8.88 7.06
N PHE A 52 -4.74 7.97 8.00
CA PHE A 52 -3.91 7.85 9.18
C PHE A 52 -2.55 7.32 8.74
N LEU A 53 -1.51 8.11 9.00
CA LEU A 53 -0.14 7.64 8.92
C LEU A 53 0.22 7.16 10.31
N GLU A 54 0.51 5.87 10.44
CA GLU A 54 1.11 5.39 11.67
C GLU A 54 2.38 6.23 11.89
N PRO A 55 2.55 6.90 13.04
CA PRO A 55 3.84 7.44 13.39
C PRO A 55 4.86 6.33 13.18
N PRO A 56 6.06 6.60 12.66
CA PRO A 56 7.07 5.56 12.60
C PRO A 56 7.11 4.96 14.01
N ALA A 57 6.68 3.70 14.12
CA ALA A 57 6.97 2.91 15.30
C ALA A 57 8.45 3.14 15.55
N ALA A 58 8.92 3.02 16.78
CA ALA A 58 10.35 3.06 17.04
C ALA A 58 11.05 1.82 16.42
N TYR A 59 10.87 1.56 15.11
CA TYR A 59 11.75 0.82 14.26
C TYR A 59 13.08 1.55 14.35
N GLN A 60 13.90 1.04 15.25
CA GLN A 60 15.31 1.31 15.27
C GLN A 60 15.79 0.93 13.88
N SER A 61 16.11 1.92 13.05
CA SER A 61 17.01 1.67 11.92
C SER A 61 18.18 0.86 12.48
N HIS A 62 18.65 -0.16 11.77
CA HIS A 62 19.85 -0.92 12.18
C HIS A 62 21.07 -0.01 12.45
N SER A 63 21.01 1.26 12.04
CA SER A 63 21.96 2.32 12.30
C SER A 63 21.43 3.42 13.24
N GLY A 64 20.69 3.11 14.32
CA GLY A 64 20.53 3.96 15.52
C GLY A 64 20.18 5.46 15.40
N GLN A 65 19.83 6.00 14.22
CA GLN A 65 19.65 7.43 14.01
C GLN A 65 18.16 7.73 13.81
N LYS A 66 17.50 8.12 14.91
CA LYS A 66 16.19 8.78 14.84
C LYS A 66 16.38 10.17 14.24
N LYS A 67 15.92 10.39 13.02
CA LYS A 67 15.62 11.74 12.51
C LYS A 67 14.11 11.93 12.58
N LEU A 68 13.65 12.51 13.68
CA LEU A 68 12.29 13.05 13.78
C LEU A 68 12.29 14.37 13.02
N GLY A 69 11.62 14.42 11.88
CA GLY A 69 11.39 15.64 11.10
C GLY A 69 9.90 15.82 10.92
N LEU A 70 9.40 16.98 11.37
CA LEU A 70 8.10 17.55 11.00
C LEU A 70 7.98 17.68 9.48
#